data_AF-A0A8X6PH73-F1
#
_entry.id   AF-A0A8X6PH73-F1
#
_cell.length_a   1.000
_cell.length_b   1.000
_cell.length_c   1.000
_cell.angle_alpha   90.00
_cell.angle_beta   90.00
_cell.angle_gamma   90.00
#
_symmetry.space_group_name_H-M   'P 1'
#
loop_
_entity.id
_entity.type
_entity.pdbx_description
1 polymer ?
#
loop_
_entity_poly.entity_id
_entity_poly.type
_entity_poly.pdbx_seq_one_letter_code
_entity_poly.pdbx_strand_id
1 'polypeptide(L)'
;SRTLDISIYKGYKLSINKTFLPVKAALFCWFAAGNIEDVYLPVFLKLKGFSLAHLSLFSAISVVLQFMGANFTGILTDKTGRPKTILLGYFALFSLICLGFTYTPNVKECNTKKTNFGCSYNSTLHFSTTASCKVFKNDTDSISCTITKFSNVSHDNYNNGNFLSNNSLVEMVIIEKDEMENNTGMCRYKANFKNRSITSISMSDIDICKSIEMDCSLETSSDCNENSRLWIVIYGFMVALINMSFTVSYRLFDIIVVDLTHEHDNDFGRQRVWSILGDLSGPPIAGFLLHTINTSGNEKSYTVAFLTTIFFTFLSAIFLWQVDTALYKPSSKMWKKVLVLAKNPEMWLFVFLLLVAGSCYGFRAIYGGWYLQGIGATDLLLGVARGMSGAYGLPFLYSSKWWISKIGYRAIFIPALLGHAVYCFSFSFLEVPWPAVIIESTGVLTYHLFWVAVMQYVIHIAPDGLQATVRALAGSLQYNLS
;
A
#
# COMPACT_ATOMS: atom_id res chain seq x y z
N SER A 1 -42.86 11.16 -3.32
CA SER A 1 -42.40 12.56 -3.15
C SER A 1 -40.89 12.60 -3.36
N ARG A 2 -40.38 13.53 -4.20
CA ARG A 2 -38.93 13.61 -4.54
C ARG A 2 -38.10 14.36 -3.49
N THR A 3 -38.76 15.08 -2.59
CA THR A 3 -38.14 15.82 -1.49
C THR A 3 -38.77 15.41 -0.15
N LEU A 4 -37.94 15.28 0.88
CA LEU A 4 -38.33 15.17 2.28
C LEU A 4 -38.03 16.52 2.93
N ASP A 5 -39.06 17.30 3.22
CA ASP A 5 -38.88 18.61 3.84
C ASP A 5 -38.98 18.45 5.36
N ILE A 6 -37.87 18.68 6.06
CA ILE A 6 -37.81 18.70 7.52
C ILE A 6 -37.76 20.16 7.94
N SER A 7 -38.77 20.63 8.68
CA SER A 7 -38.74 21.97 9.27
C SER A 7 -37.83 21.96 10.48
N ILE A 8 -36.72 22.68 10.41
CA ILE A 8 -35.85 22.95 11.57
C ILE A 8 -36.32 24.26 12.22
N TYR A 9 -36.17 24.34 13.55
CA TYR A 9 -36.60 25.45 14.39
C TYR A 9 -36.21 26.83 13.80
N LYS A 10 -37.11 27.82 13.91
CA LYS A 10 -37.00 29.19 13.33
C LYS A 10 -36.95 29.29 11.79
N GLY A 11 -37.79 28.53 11.08
CA GLY A 11 -38.12 28.82 9.67
C GLY A 11 -37.13 28.28 8.62
N TYR A 12 -36.10 27.54 9.02
CA TYR A 12 -35.21 26.85 8.10
C TYR A 12 -35.85 25.53 7.64
N LYS A 13 -36.13 25.40 6.33
CA LYS A 13 -36.60 24.14 5.73
C LYS A 13 -35.41 23.38 5.16
N LEU A 14 -35.13 22.20 5.70
CA LEU A 14 -34.15 21.27 5.14
C LEU A 14 -34.87 20.39 4.12
N SER A 15 -34.62 20.61 2.82
CA SER A 15 -35.16 19.75 1.76
C SER A 15 -34.16 18.66 1.40
N ILE A 16 -34.47 17.41 1.74
CA ILE A 16 -33.66 16.24 1.41
C ILE A 16 -34.13 15.69 0.06
N ASN A 17 -33.30 15.82 -0.96
CA ASN A 17 -33.54 15.18 -2.25
C ASN A 17 -33.35 13.66 -2.12
N LYS A 18 -34.46 12.90 -2.17
CA LYS A 18 -34.45 11.43 -2.01
C LYS A 18 -33.73 10.71 -3.15
N THR A 19 -33.67 11.31 -4.34
CA THR A 19 -33.03 10.72 -5.52
C THR A 19 -31.52 10.51 -5.30
N PHE A 20 -30.86 11.44 -4.62
CA PHE A 20 -29.41 11.37 -4.37
C PHE A 20 -29.05 10.61 -3.09
N LEU A 21 -30.01 10.25 -2.25
CA LEU A 21 -29.71 9.62 -0.96
C LEU A 21 -28.99 8.27 -1.12
N PRO A 22 -29.41 7.35 -2.01
CA PRO A 22 -28.72 6.08 -2.18
C PRO A 22 -27.29 6.24 -2.73
N VAL A 23 -27.07 7.15 -3.70
CA VAL A 23 -25.72 7.37 -4.25
C VAL A 23 -24.79 8.00 -3.21
N LYS A 24 -25.29 8.90 -2.36
CA LYS A 24 -24.51 9.47 -1.24
C LYS A 24 -24.08 8.42 -0.23
N ALA A 25 -25.00 7.53 0.15
CA ALA A 25 -24.71 6.43 1.07
C ALA A 25 -23.72 5.43 0.44
N ALA A 26 -23.87 5.10 -0.84
CA ALA A 26 -22.93 4.26 -1.57
C ALA A 26 -21.53 4.90 -1.64
N LEU A 27 -21.43 6.19 -1.97
CA LEU A 27 -20.17 6.93 -1.98
C LEU A 27 -19.48 6.92 -0.63
N PHE A 28 -20.22 7.18 0.45
CA PHE A 28 -19.69 7.12 1.81
C PHE A 28 -19.09 5.74 2.11
N CYS A 29 -19.85 4.68 1.85
CA CYS A 29 -19.43 3.32 2.16
C CYS A 29 -18.24 2.86 1.32
N TRP A 30 -18.23 3.13 0.02
CA TRP A 30 -17.11 2.75 -0.85
C TRP A 30 -15.83 3.50 -0.49
N PHE A 31 -15.91 4.81 -0.25
CA PHE A 31 -14.73 5.57 0.15
C PHE A 31 -14.22 5.15 1.53
N ALA A 32 -15.10 4.76 2.46
CA ALA A 32 -14.66 4.13 3.70
C ALA A 32 -13.91 2.82 3.42
N ALA A 33 -14.49 1.90 2.63
CA ALA A 33 -13.89 0.61 2.31
C ALA A 33 -12.53 0.73 1.60
N GLY A 34 -12.48 1.52 0.53
CA GLY A 34 -11.28 1.71 -0.27
C GLY A 34 -10.16 2.30 0.55
N ASN A 35 -10.39 3.41 1.26
CA ASN A 35 -9.29 4.05 2.00
C ASN A 35 -8.81 3.20 3.20
N ILE A 36 -9.61 2.29 3.75
CA ILE A 36 -9.12 1.29 4.71
C ILE A 36 -8.09 0.39 4.03
N GLU A 37 -8.41 -0.14 2.84
CA GLU A 37 -7.51 -1.02 2.11
C GLU A 37 -6.21 -0.33 1.68
N ASP A 38 -6.31 0.90 1.14
CA ASP A 38 -5.17 1.77 0.76
C ASP A 38 -4.16 1.94 1.90
N VAL A 39 -4.65 2.13 3.13
CA VAL A 39 -3.80 2.36 4.32
C VAL A 39 -3.17 1.06 4.84
N TYR A 40 -3.96 0.00 4.96
CA TYR A 40 -3.53 -1.19 5.71
C TYR A 40 -2.94 -2.30 4.83
N LEU A 41 -3.17 -2.31 3.50
CA LEU A 41 -2.57 -3.31 2.61
C LEU A 41 -1.03 -3.24 2.62
N PRO A 42 -0.36 -2.07 2.46
CA PRO A 42 1.10 -2.02 2.46
C PRO A 42 1.72 -2.46 3.79
N VAL A 43 1.04 -2.17 4.89
CA VAL A 43 1.47 -2.55 6.24
C VAL A 43 1.26 -4.06 6.48
N PHE A 44 0.16 -4.62 5.99
CA PHE A 44 -0.09 -6.05 6.00
C PHE A 44 0.99 -6.81 5.22
N LEU A 45 1.37 -6.35 4.03
CA LEU A 45 2.46 -6.96 3.25
C LEU A 45 3.79 -6.93 4.01
N LYS A 46 4.09 -5.81 4.68
CA LYS A 46 5.26 -5.69 5.56
C LYS A 46 5.25 -6.73 6.68
N LEU A 47 4.09 -6.92 7.34
CA LEU A 47 3.93 -7.95 8.38
C LEU A 47 4.15 -9.37 7.82
N LYS A 48 3.71 -9.63 6.58
CA LYS A 48 3.88 -10.92 5.90
C LYS A 48 5.32 -11.24 5.49
N GLY A 49 6.26 -10.33 5.69
CA GLY A 49 7.69 -10.53 5.41
C GLY A 49 8.18 -9.89 4.11
N PHE A 50 7.33 -9.16 3.39
CA PHE A 50 7.75 -8.49 2.15
C PHE A 50 8.62 -7.27 2.43
N SER A 51 9.72 -7.17 1.68
CA SER A 51 10.61 -6.01 1.69
C SER A 51 10.02 -4.82 0.91
N LEU A 52 10.60 -3.63 1.08
CA LEU A 52 10.19 -2.42 0.34
C LEU A 52 10.37 -2.59 -1.19
N ALA A 53 11.36 -3.40 -1.61
CA ALA A 53 11.60 -3.70 -3.02
C ALA A 53 10.44 -4.51 -3.62
N HIS A 54 9.93 -5.51 -2.88
CA HIS A 54 8.76 -6.28 -3.30
C HIS A 54 7.51 -5.41 -3.43
N LEU A 55 7.26 -4.54 -2.43
CA LEU A 55 6.14 -3.61 -2.49
C LEU A 55 6.25 -2.68 -3.72
N SER A 56 7.43 -2.11 -3.95
CA SER A 56 7.66 -1.22 -5.09
C SER A 56 7.42 -1.95 -6.42
N LEU A 57 7.85 -3.20 -6.53
CA LEU A 57 7.60 -4.04 -7.71
C LEU A 57 6.10 -4.33 -7.90
N PHE A 58 5.40 -4.73 -6.84
CA PHE A 58 3.96 -5.00 -6.90
C PHE A 58 3.18 -3.74 -7.27
N SER A 59 3.51 -2.60 -6.68
CA SER A 59 2.91 -1.31 -7.01
C SER A 59 3.17 -0.93 -8.47
N ALA A 60 4.41 -1.05 -8.97
CA ALA A 60 4.73 -0.74 -10.36
C ALA A 60 3.92 -1.59 -11.36
N ILE A 61 3.79 -2.89 -11.10
CA ILE A 61 2.93 -3.79 -11.91
C ILE A 61 1.46 -3.36 -11.81
N SER A 62 1.01 -3.03 -10.60
CA SER A 62 -0.35 -2.55 -10.33
C SER A 62 -0.66 -1.28 -11.13
N VAL A 63 0.27 -0.33 -11.24
CA VAL A 63 0.06 0.92 -12.01
C VAL A 63 -0.29 0.63 -13.47
N VAL A 64 0.44 -0.29 -14.11
CA VAL A 64 0.20 -0.68 -15.51
C VAL A 64 -1.18 -1.32 -15.65
N LEU A 65 -1.51 -2.29 -14.78
CA LEU A 65 -2.82 -2.95 -14.82
C LEU A 65 -3.97 -2.01 -14.49
N GLN A 66 -3.79 -1.08 -13.55
CA GLN A 66 -4.78 -0.06 -13.21
C GLN A 66 -5.04 0.87 -14.40
N PHE A 67 -3.98 1.35 -15.07
CA PHE A 67 -4.11 2.17 -16.27
C PHE A 67 -4.86 1.42 -17.38
N MET A 68 -4.45 0.19 -17.69
CA MET A 68 -5.11 -0.63 -18.72
C MET A 68 -6.57 -0.94 -18.34
N GLY A 69 -6.80 -1.35 -17.09
CA GLY A 69 -8.09 -1.74 -16.55
C GLY A 69 -9.11 -0.61 -16.50
N ALA A 70 -8.69 0.57 -16.08
CA ALA A 70 -9.54 1.77 -16.05
C ALA A 70 -9.91 2.23 -17.46
N ASN A 71 -8.96 2.31 -18.39
CA ASN A 71 -9.24 2.69 -19.78
C ASN A 71 -10.16 1.67 -20.46
N PHE A 72 -9.88 0.37 -20.32
CA PHE A 72 -10.73 -0.69 -20.87
C PHE A 72 -12.15 -0.62 -20.30
N THR A 73 -12.27 -0.40 -19.00
CA THR A 73 -13.58 -0.29 -18.34
C THR A 73 -14.32 0.99 -18.75
N GLY A 74 -13.61 2.10 -18.96
CA GLY A 74 -14.18 3.32 -19.54
C GLY A 74 -14.78 3.08 -20.92
N ILE A 75 -14.03 2.39 -21.80
CA ILE A 75 -14.50 1.98 -23.14
C ILE A 75 -15.70 1.05 -23.04
N LEU A 76 -15.63 0.05 -22.16
CA LEU A 76 -16.72 -0.90 -21.93
C LEU A 76 -17.97 -0.19 -21.43
N THR A 77 -17.81 0.82 -20.57
CA THR A 77 -18.91 1.63 -20.04
C THR A 77 -19.55 2.48 -21.14
N ASP A 78 -18.76 3.18 -21.96
CA ASP A 78 -19.25 3.96 -23.10
C ASP A 78 -19.98 3.09 -24.15
N LYS A 79 -19.55 1.81 -24.30
CA LYS A 79 -20.16 0.86 -25.24
C LYS A 79 -21.43 0.20 -24.69
N THR A 80 -21.44 -0.16 -23.42
CA THR A 80 -22.56 -0.91 -22.81
C THR A 80 -23.64 0.00 -22.23
N GLY A 81 -23.27 1.23 -21.84
CA GLY A 81 -24.16 2.16 -21.15
C GLY A 81 -24.60 1.68 -19.76
N ARG A 82 -23.89 0.71 -19.15
CA ARG A 82 -24.27 0.04 -17.88
C ARG A 82 -23.17 0.15 -16.80
N PRO A 83 -22.77 1.36 -16.38
CA PRO A 83 -21.70 1.55 -15.38
C PRO A 83 -21.99 0.86 -14.04
N LYS A 84 -23.25 0.89 -13.58
CA LYS A 84 -23.68 0.27 -12.32
C LYS A 84 -23.43 -1.24 -12.27
N THR A 85 -23.79 -1.97 -13.33
CA THR A 85 -23.60 -3.43 -13.38
C THR A 85 -22.12 -3.79 -13.38
N ILE A 86 -21.31 -3.04 -14.12
CA ILE A 86 -19.86 -3.24 -14.15
C ILE A 86 -19.26 -2.98 -12.76
N LEU A 87 -19.69 -1.92 -12.07
CA LEU A 87 -19.22 -1.57 -10.72
C LEU A 87 -19.51 -2.67 -9.69
N LEU A 88 -20.72 -3.25 -9.73
CA LEU A 88 -21.07 -4.37 -8.85
C LEU A 88 -20.18 -5.61 -9.10
N GLY A 89 -19.77 -5.85 -10.34
CA GLY A 89 -18.81 -6.90 -10.67
C GLY A 89 -17.44 -6.67 -10.04
N TYR A 90 -16.94 -5.43 -10.08
CA TYR A 90 -15.67 -5.07 -9.43
C TYR A 90 -15.75 -5.13 -7.90
N PHE A 91 -16.88 -4.78 -7.28
CA PHE A 91 -17.08 -4.98 -5.84
C PHE A 91 -16.97 -6.45 -5.42
N ALA A 92 -17.56 -7.36 -6.21
CA ALA A 92 -17.45 -8.79 -5.96
C ALA A 92 -16.00 -9.26 -6.08
N LEU A 93 -15.30 -8.84 -7.15
CA LEU A 93 -13.88 -9.15 -7.35
C LEU A 93 -13.01 -8.62 -6.20
N PHE A 94 -13.21 -7.37 -5.78
CA PHE A 94 -12.48 -6.73 -4.68
C PHE A 94 -12.67 -7.49 -3.37
N SER A 95 -13.92 -7.84 -3.04
CA SER A 95 -14.25 -8.58 -1.82
C SER A 95 -13.66 -9.99 -1.82
N LEU A 96 -13.67 -10.69 -2.96
CA LEU A 96 -13.05 -12.01 -3.10
C LEU A 96 -11.53 -11.97 -2.88
N ILE A 97 -10.86 -10.93 -3.38
CA ILE A 97 -9.41 -10.78 -3.19
C ILE A 97 -9.08 -10.41 -1.73
N CYS A 98 -9.87 -9.52 -1.11
CA CYS A 98 -9.76 -9.22 0.33
C CYS A 98 -9.91 -10.47 1.19
N LEU A 99 -10.91 -11.32 0.89
CA LEU A 99 -11.05 -12.62 1.55
C LEU A 99 -9.83 -13.50 1.29
N GLY A 100 -9.33 -13.55 0.06
CA GLY A 100 -8.11 -14.26 -0.30
C GLY A 100 -6.93 -13.90 0.61
N PHE A 101 -6.67 -12.61 0.84
CA PHE A 101 -5.58 -12.16 1.71
C PHE A 101 -5.68 -12.70 3.15
N THR A 102 -6.89 -12.92 3.68
CA THR A 102 -7.07 -13.46 5.03
C THR A 102 -6.57 -14.91 5.20
N TYR A 103 -6.54 -15.68 4.12
CA TYR A 103 -6.11 -17.09 4.14
C TYR A 103 -4.66 -17.31 3.67
N THR A 104 -3.92 -16.24 3.38
CA THR A 104 -2.55 -16.35 2.85
C THR A 104 -1.50 -16.61 3.92
N PRO A 105 -0.52 -17.50 3.68
CA PRO A 105 0.56 -17.78 4.62
C PRO A 105 1.58 -16.64 4.69
N ASN A 106 2.42 -16.65 5.73
CA ASN A 106 3.55 -15.74 5.85
C ASN A 106 4.63 -16.10 4.83
N VAL A 107 5.27 -15.09 4.24
CA VAL A 107 6.34 -15.24 3.25
C VAL A 107 7.61 -14.65 3.85
N LYS A 108 8.27 -15.43 4.69
CA LYS A 108 9.60 -15.07 5.18
C LYS A 108 10.64 -15.59 4.20
N GLU A 109 11.42 -14.68 3.62
CA GLU A 109 12.65 -15.06 2.93
C GLU A 109 13.68 -15.43 3.99
N CYS A 110 14.25 -16.64 3.89
CA CYS A 110 15.29 -17.09 4.81
C CYS A 110 16.57 -16.32 4.49
N ASN A 111 16.70 -15.14 5.07
CA ASN A 111 17.90 -14.31 4.94
C ASN A 111 18.98 -14.95 5.80
N THR A 112 19.95 -15.59 5.16
CA THR A 112 21.20 -15.95 5.83
C THR A 112 21.97 -14.66 6.09
N LYS A 113 22.38 -14.44 7.34
CA LYS A 113 23.26 -13.33 7.65
C LYS A 113 24.69 -13.87 7.69
N LYS A 114 25.55 -13.30 6.85
CA LYS A 114 26.98 -13.53 6.93
C LYS A 114 27.52 -12.88 8.18
N THR A 115 28.13 -13.69 9.04
CA THR A 115 28.73 -13.22 10.30
C THR A 115 30.11 -13.82 10.47
N ASN A 116 31.04 -12.97 10.88
CA ASN A 116 32.41 -13.38 11.21
C ASN A 116 32.49 -13.71 12.69
N PHE A 117 32.96 -14.91 12.99
CA PHE A 117 33.17 -15.41 14.34
C PHE A 117 34.68 -15.52 14.61
N GLY A 118 35.13 -15.04 15.77
CA GLY A 118 36.49 -15.24 16.26
C GLY A 118 36.63 -16.58 16.99
N CYS A 119 37.70 -17.32 16.72
CA CYS A 119 37.97 -18.60 17.37
C CYS A 119 38.54 -18.41 18.79
N SER A 120 37.99 -19.10 19.80
CA SER A 120 38.49 -19.08 21.18
C SER A 120 38.56 -20.50 21.74
N TYR A 121 39.74 -20.88 22.25
CA TYR A 121 39.98 -22.23 22.76
C TYR A 121 39.91 -22.28 24.29
N ASN A 122 39.24 -23.30 24.83
CA ASN A 122 39.32 -23.70 26.24
C ASN A 122 39.60 -25.20 26.29
N SER A 123 40.31 -25.65 27.31
CA SER A 123 40.87 -27.01 27.49
C SER A 123 39.85 -28.15 27.66
N THR A 124 38.57 -27.91 27.41
CA THR A 124 37.52 -28.94 27.32
C THR A 124 36.98 -28.94 25.90
N LEU A 125 36.62 -30.12 25.41
CA LEU A 125 36.29 -30.56 24.05
C LEU A 125 35.19 -29.77 23.26
N HIS A 126 35.07 -28.45 23.44
CA HIS A 126 34.02 -27.59 22.90
C HIS A 126 34.65 -26.43 22.11
N PHE A 127 34.28 -26.33 20.84
CA PHE A 127 34.65 -25.20 20.00
C PHE A 127 33.85 -23.97 20.43
N SER A 128 34.54 -22.92 20.93
CA SER A 128 33.89 -21.67 21.33
C SER A 128 34.22 -20.56 20.34
N THR A 129 33.21 -19.80 19.95
CA THR A 129 33.36 -18.65 19.05
C THR A 129 32.95 -17.36 19.73
N THR A 130 33.50 -16.23 19.28
CA THR A 130 33.18 -14.89 19.79
C THR A 130 32.63 -14.01 18.69
N ALA A 131 31.53 -13.32 18.97
CA ALA A 131 30.92 -12.33 18.09
C ALA A 131 30.27 -11.22 18.90
N SER A 132 29.81 -10.15 18.25
CA SER A 132 29.07 -9.08 18.94
C SER A 132 27.78 -9.63 19.56
N CYS A 133 27.46 -9.26 20.79
CA CYS A 133 26.22 -9.67 21.46
C CYS A 133 24.95 -9.22 20.71
N LYS A 134 25.05 -8.26 19.78
CA LYS A 134 23.95 -7.79 18.91
C LYS A 134 23.64 -8.73 17.73
N VAL A 135 24.40 -9.80 17.54
CA VAL A 135 24.16 -10.75 16.45
C VAL A 135 22.86 -11.53 16.67
N PHE A 136 22.45 -11.73 17.93
CA PHE A 136 21.31 -12.57 18.31
C PHE A 136 20.32 -11.76 19.16
N LYS A 137 19.01 -11.87 18.87
CA LYS A 137 17.96 -11.07 19.53
C LYS A 137 17.37 -11.74 20.79
N ASN A 138 17.51 -13.06 20.94
CA ASN A 138 16.96 -13.84 22.06
C ASN A 138 18.02 -14.79 22.65
N ASP A 139 17.90 -15.07 23.95
CA ASP A 139 18.87 -15.83 24.75
C ASP A 139 18.73 -17.37 24.66
N THR A 140 17.69 -17.88 24.02
CA THR A 140 17.32 -19.31 24.10
C THR A 140 17.39 -20.09 22.78
N ASP A 141 17.79 -19.46 21.67
CA ASP A 141 17.67 -20.08 20.35
C ASP A 141 18.99 -20.71 19.89
N SER A 142 18.95 -22.00 19.54
CA SER A 142 20.04 -22.68 18.85
C SER A 142 19.88 -22.47 17.34
N ILE A 143 20.92 -21.96 16.68
CA ILE A 143 20.85 -21.54 15.27
C ILE A 143 21.76 -22.43 14.44
N SER A 144 21.21 -22.93 13.32
CA SER A 144 22.01 -23.61 12.31
C SER A 144 22.80 -22.60 11.47
N CYS A 145 24.11 -22.79 11.41
CA CYS A 145 24.99 -22.04 10.54
C CYS A 145 25.74 -23.00 9.61
N THR A 146 25.96 -22.57 8.37
CA THR A 146 26.82 -23.26 7.41
C THR A 146 28.14 -22.51 7.29
N ILE A 147 29.25 -23.22 7.44
CA ILE A 147 30.58 -22.64 7.28
C ILE A 147 30.82 -22.37 5.80
N THR A 148 31.20 -21.14 5.45
CA THR A 148 31.49 -20.75 4.06
C THR A 148 32.96 -20.48 3.81
N LYS A 149 33.73 -20.05 4.83
CA LYS A 149 35.17 -19.78 4.68
C LYS A 149 35.96 -19.89 5.99
N PHE A 150 37.18 -20.43 5.90
CA PHE A 150 38.20 -20.42 6.95
C PHE A 150 39.29 -19.40 6.65
N SER A 151 39.79 -18.71 7.68
CA SER A 151 40.95 -17.82 7.58
C SER A 151 42.03 -18.18 8.60
N ASN A 152 43.21 -18.55 8.10
CA ASN A 152 44.38 -18.96 8.89
C ASN A 152 45.42 -17.84 8.95
N VAL A 153 46.20 -17.77 10.03
CA VAL A 153 47.46 -16.98 10.08
C VAL A 153 48.59 -17.86 9.64
N SER A 154 49.13 -17.64 8.44
CA SER A 154 50.47 -18.12 8.10
C SER A 154 51.47 -17.03 8.48
N HIS A 155 52.12 -17.17 9.63
CA HIS A 155 53.42 -16.55 9.84
C HIS A 155 54.44 -17.65 10.11
N ASP A 156 55.23 -17.89 9.07
CA ASP A 156 56.57 -18.46 9.02
C ASP A 156 56.81 -19.92 9.41
N ASN A 157 57.16 -20.68 8.36
CA ASN A 157 58.08 -21.82 8.31
C ASN A 157 58.01 -22.84 9.47
N TYR A 158 57.20 -23.89 9.29
CA TYR A 158 57.70 -25.27 9.18
C TYR A 158 56.55 -26.22 8.80
N ASN A 159 56.80 -27.02 7.76
CA ASN A 159 56.07 -28.20 7.28
C ASN A 159 54.58 -28.08 6.90
N ASN A 160 54.36 -28.32 5.61
CA ASN A 160 53.10 -28.67 4.97
C ASN A 160 52.35 -29.77 5.75
N GLY A 161 51.46 -29.37 6.64
CA GLY A 161 50.26 -30.13 6.94
C GLY A 161 49.22 -29.81 5.88
N ASN A 162 48.95 -30.75 4.97
CA ASN A 162 47.83 -30.67 4.03
C ASN A 162 46.51 -30.65 4.81
N PHE A 163 46.08 -29.47 5.24
CA PHE A 163 44.80 -29.29 5.92
C PHE A 163 43.77 -28.76 4.92
N LEU A 164 42.85 -29.65 4.51
CA LEU A 164 41.58 -29.34 3.85
C LEU A 164 41.65 -28.61 2.50
N SER A 165 42.65 -28.91 1.66
CA SER A 165 42.47 -28.68 0.22
C SER A 165 41.58 -29.77 -0.36
N ASN A 166 40.44 -29.35 -0.91
CA ASN A 166 39.54 -30.13 -1.77
C ASN A 166 38.58 -31.10 -1.08
N ASN A 167 37.56 -30.54 -0.42
CA ASN A 167 36.18 -30.74 -0.86
C ASN A 167 35.27 -29.80 -0.08
N SER A 168 34.29 -29.24 -0.78
CA SER A 168 33.23 -28.36 -0.28
C SER A 168 32.61 -28.85 1.05
N LEU A 169 33.06 -28.31 2.17
CA LEU A 169 32.47 -28.58 3.48
C LEU A 169 31.40 -27.54 3.77
N VAL A 170 30.20 -27.76 3.24
CA VAL A 170 28.96 -27.19 3.80
C VAL A 170 28.66 -28.01 5.06
N GLU A 171 29.40 -27.78 6.14
CA GLU A 171 29.11 -28.41 7.43
C GLU A 171 28.12 -27.55 8.22
N MET A 172 27.03 -28.18 8.66
CA MET A 172 26.06 -27.54 9.56
C MET A 172 26.56 -27.57 11.00
N VAL A 173 26.67 -26.38 11.57
CA VAL A 173 27.05 -26.13 12.95
C VAL A 173 25.86 -25.55 13.69
N ILE A 174 25.56 -26.07 14.87
CA ILE A 174 24.55 -25.51 15.76
C ILE A 174 25.28 -24.63 16.77
N ILE A 175 24.90 -23.35 16.82
CA ILE A 175 25.48 -22.38 17.75
C ILE A 175 24.51 -22.13 18.90
N GLU A 176 25.00 -22.25 20.14
CA GLU A 176 24.29 -21.98 21.40
C GLU A 176 25.00 -20.88 22.18
N LYS A 177 24.26 -19.95 22.80
CA LYS A 177 24.84 -18.87 23.62
C LYS A 177 25.39 -19.43 24.94
N ASP A 178 26.62 -19.07 25.32
CA ASP A 178 27.30 -19.56 26.54
C ASP A 178 27.40 -18.49 27.65
N GLU A 179 26.63 -17.40 27.54
CA GLU A 179 26.49 -16.28 28.49
C GLU A 179 27.72 -15.93 29.35
N MET A 180 28.76 -15.39 28.70
CA MET A 180 29.81 -14.60 29.36
C MET A 180 29.98 -13.30 28.56
N GLU A 181 29.35 -12.21 29.03
CA GLU A 181 29.51 -10.88 28.45
C GLU A 181 30.82 -10.27 28.96
N ASN A 182 31.77 -10.07 28.05
CA ASN A 182 32.97 -9.30 28.37
C ASN A 182 32.66 -7.80 28.26
N ASN A 183 33.39 -6.97 29.03
CA ASN A 183 33.30 -5.50 29.04
C ASN A 183 33.46 -4.80 27.67
N THR A 184 33.72 -5.55 26.59
CA THR A 184 33.84 -5.09 25.20
C THR A 184 32.58 -5.33 24.33
N GLY A 185 31.49 -5.88 24.87
CA GLY A 185 30.24 -6.15 24.14
C GLY A 185 30.31 -7.37 23.19
N MET A 186 31.27 -8.27 23.45
CA MET A 186 31.47 -9.53 22.75
C MET A 186 30.93 -10.69 23.60
N CYS A 187 30.13 -11.56 22.98
CA CYS A 187 29.52 -12.73 23.60
C CYS A 187 30.19 -14.02 23.11
N ARG A 188 30.30 -15.01 24.01
CA ARG A 188 30.83 -16.34 23.72
C ARG A 188 29.70 -17.29 23.32
N TYR A 189 29.92 -18.06 22.26
CA TYR A 189 28.98 -19.04 21.75
C TYR A 189 29.63 -20.41 21.66
N LYS A 190 28.90 -21.45 22.07
CA LYS A 190 29.25 -22.86 21.90
C LYS A 190 28.82 -23.32 20.51
N ALA A 191 29.70 -24.03 19.82
CA ALA A 191 29.41 -24.59 18.50
C ALA A 191 29.44 -26.13 18.54
N ASN A 192 28.32 -26.75 18.16
CA ASN A 192 28.15 -28.19 18.08
C ASN A 192 28.03 -28.64 16.62
N PHE A 193 28.91 -29.55 16.18
CA PHE A 193 28.88 -30.09 14.81
C PHE A 193 27.91 -31.27 14.72
N LYS A 194 26.98 -31.23 13.76
CA LYS A 194 25.89 -32.22 13.67
C LYS A 194 26.32 -33.61 13.16
N ASN A 195 27.46 -33.70 12.47
CA ASN A 195 27.87 -34.91 11.70
C ASN A 195 29.25 -35.52 12.06
N ARG A 196 29.91 -35.05 13.12
CA ARG A 196 31.12 -35.72 13.65
C ARG A 196 31.04 -35.80 15.17
N SER A 197 31.25 -37.00 15.72
CA SER A 197 31.73 -37.10 17.09
C SER A 197 33.08 -36.39 17.16
N ILE A 198 33.29 -35.57 18.19
CA ILE A 198 34.48 -34.72 18.42
C ILE A 198 35.73 -35.58 18.75
N THR A 199 35.78 -36.83 18.28
CA THR A 199 36.86 -37.79 18.50
C THR A 199 37.81 -37.92 17.31
N SER A 200 37.67 -37.11 16.25
CA SER A 200 38.54 -37.16 15.05
C SER A 200 39.26 -35.85 14.71
N ILE A 201 39.15 -34.81 15.54
CA ILE A 201 39.96 -33.60 15.38
C ILE A 201 41.12 -33.73 16.36
N SER A 202 42.31 -34.01 15.83
CA SER A 202 43.50 -34.15 16.66
C SER A 202 43.81 -32.81 17.33
N MET A 203 44.19 -32.85 18.61
CA MET A 203 44.41 -31.66 19.46
C MET A 203 45.59 -30.78 18.99
N SER A 204 46.32 -31.18 17.95
CA SER A 204 47.43 -30.45 17.33
C SER A 204 47.04 -29.64 16.09
N ASP A 205 45.80 -29.75 15.59
CA ASP A 205 45.38 -29.14 14.32
C ASP A 205 44.54 -27.86 14.47
N ILE A 206 44.28 -27.41 15.71
CA ILE A 206 43.36 -26.29 16.01
C ILE A 206 44.10 -24.96 16.29
N ASP A 207 45.44 -24.97 16.38
CA ASP A 207 46.27 -23.79 16.68
C ASP A 207 46.28 -22.71 15.57
N ILE A 208 45.48 -22.85 14.50
CA ILE A 208 45.59 -22.03 13.28
C ILE A 208 44.29 -21.27 12.94
N CYS A 209 43.21 -21.34 13.73
CA CYS A 209 42.00 -20.55 13.43
C CYS A 209 42.03 -19.14 14.03
N LYS A 210 42.03 -18.09 13.18
CA LYS A 210 41.82 -16.69 13.62
C LYS A 210 40.36 -16.26 13.54
N SER A 211 39.71 -16.51 12.41
CA SER A 211 38.29 -16.22 12.19
C SER A 211 37.63 -17.17 11.20
N ILE A 212 36.33 -17.42 11.42
CA ILE A 212 35.47 -18.20 10.54
C ILE A 212 34.33 -17.32 10.04
N GLU A 213 34.11 -17.33 8.73
CA GLU A 213 32.92 -16.72 8.13
C GLU A 213 31.84 -17.81 8.02
N MET A 214 30.68 -17.54 8.62
CA MET A 214 29.54 -18.45 8.62
C MET A 214 28.30 -17.74 8.08
N ASP A 215 27.54 -18.45 7.25
CA ASP A 215 26.18 -18.07 6.88
C ASP A 215 25.23 -18.68 7.91
N CYS A 216 24.70 -17.86 8.80
CA CYS A 216 23.79 -18.30 9.85
C CYS A 216 22.33 -18.07 9.44
N SER A 217 21.52 -19.13 9.53
CA SER A 217 20.06 -19.03 9.38
C SER A 217 19.47 -18.63 10.73
N LEU A 218 19.17 -17.35 10.91
CA LEU A 218 18.68 -16.76 12.16
C LEU A 218 17.26 -17.23 12.56
N GLU A 219 16.61 -18.06 11.76
CA GLU A 219 15.28 -18.62 12.04
C GLU A 219 15.33 -20.15 11.92
N THR A 220 14.61 -20.83 12.81
CA THR A 220 14.46 -22.29 12.82
C THR A 220 14.00 -22.78 11.45
N SER A 221 14.65 -23.82 10.94
CA SER A 221 14.42 -24.41 9.60
C SER A 221 12.97 -24.82 9.29
N SER A 222 12.07 -24.84 10.29
CA SER A 222 10.64 -25.15 10.17
C SER A 222 9.76 -24.00 9.67
N ASP A 223 10.22 -22.75 9.72
CA ASP A 223 9.46 -21.55 9.29
C ASP A 223 9.76 -21.13 7.84
N CYS A 224 10.71 -21.81 7.20
CA CYS A 224 11.13 -21.53 5.83
C CYS A 224 10.14 -22.18 4.84
N ASN A 225 9.33 -21.34 4.18
CA ASN A 225 8.40 -21.81 3.15
C ASN A 225 9.19 -22.13 1.86
N GLU A 226 9.36 -23.42 1.54
CA GLU A 226 10.05 -23.91 0.32
C GLU A 226 9.46 -23.30 -0.97
N ASN A 227 8.21 -22.82 -0.93
CA ASN A 227 7.51 -22.17 -2.05
C ASN A 227 7.49 -20.63 -1.98
N SER A 228 8.39 -19.99 -1.23
CA SER A 228 8.43 -18.52 -1.06
C SER A 228 8.33 -17.75 -2.38
N ARG A 229 9.07 -18.16 -3.42
CA ARG A 229 9.03 -17.54 -4.75
C ARG A 229 7.66 -17.60 -5.42
N LEU A 230 6.96 -18.73 -5.32
CA LEU A 230 5.61 -18.89 -5.86
C LEU A 230 4.64 -17.95 -5.13
N TRP A 231 4.73 -17.89 -3.81
CA TRP A 231 3.88 -17.01 -3.01
C TRP A 231 4.13 -15.53 -3.32
N ILE A 232 5.38 -15.09 -3.52
CA ILE A 232 5.69 -13.73 -3.96
C ILE A 232 4.94 -13.37 -5.25
N VAL A 233 4.93 -14.27 -6.24
CA VAL A 233 4.21 -14.06 -7.50
C VAL A 233 2.69 -14.02 -7.29
N ILE A 234 2.14 -14.92 -6.47
CA ILE A 234 0.69 -14.94 -6.14
C ILE A 234 0.28 -13.63 -5.45
N TYR A 235 1.04 -13.20 -4.44
CA TYR A 235 0.80 -11.93 -3.75
C TYR A 235 0.89 -10.75 -4.72
N GLY A 236 1.90 -10.72 -5.60
CA GLY A 236 2.01 -9.66 -6.62
C GLY A 236 0.79 -9.60 -7.54
N PHE A 237 0.28 -10.75 -7.98
CA PHE A 237 -0.94 -10.81 -8.78
C PHE A 237 -2.19 -10.36 -8.00
N MET A 238 -2.35 -10.80 -6.75
CA MET A 238 -3.45 -10.38 -5.89
C MET A 238 -3.43 -8.88 -5.63
N VAL A 239 -2.26 -8.31 -5.31
CA VAL A 239 -2.05 -6.87 -5.12
C VAL A 239 -2.37 -6.09 -6.39
N ALA A 240 -2.00 -6.62 -7.56
CA ALA A 240 -2.30 -5.94 -8.82
C ALA A 240 -3.80 -5.96 -9.15
N LEU A 241 -4.49 -7.06 -8.87
CA LEU A 241 -5.94 -7.16 -9.07
C LEU A 241 -6.75 -6.33 -8.08
N ILE A 242 -6.37 -6.30 -6.80
CA ILE A 242 -7.10 -5.51 -5.79
C ILE A 242 -6.97 -4.01 -6.09
N ASN A 243 -5.76 -3.53 -6.41
CA ASN A 243 -5.52 -2.14 -6.80
C ASN A 243 -6.24 -1.78 -8.11
N MET A 244 -6.27 -2.68 -9.08
CA MET A 244 -7.07 -2.49 -10.30
C MET A 244 -8.56 -2.34 -9.96
N SER A 245 -9.12 -3.25 -9.17
CA SER A 245 -10.53 -3.22 -8.80
C SER A 245 -10.89 -1.97 -8.00
N PHE A 246 -10.04 -1.61 -7.05
CA PHE A 246 -10.12 -0.38 -6.26
C PHE A 246 -10.22 0.86 -7.16
N THR A 247 -9.26 1.02 -8.06
CA THR A 247 -9.17 2.18 -8.94
C THR A 247 -10.34 2.27 -9.90
N VAL A 248 -10.68 1.16 -10.56
CA VAL A 248 -11.80 1.11 -11.51
C VAL A 248 -13.11 1.46 -10.82
N SER A 249 -13.31 0.98 -9.60
CA SER A 249 -14.53 1.25 -8.83
C SER A 249 -14.71 2.74 -8.53
N TYR A 250 -13.63 3.46 -8.15
CA TYR A 250 -13.70 4.92 -8.01
C TYR A 250 -14.07 5.63 -9.30
N ARG A 251 -13.53 5.19 -10.44
CA ARG A 251 -13.82 5.82 -11.74
C ARG A 251 -15.28 5.63 -12.13
N LEU A 252 -15.82 4.42 -11.92
CA LEU A 252 -17.22 4.13 -12.19
C LEU A 252 -18.16 4.92 -11.29
N PHE A 253 -17.81 5.14 -10.02
CA PHE A 253 -18.55 6.07 -9.17
C PHE A 253 -18.54 7.50 -9.70
N ASP A 254 -17.38 8.00 -10.11
CA ASP A 254 -17.28 9.35 -10.68
C ASP A 254 -18.17 9.47 -11.92
N ILE A 255 -18.20 8.45 -12.79
CA ILE A 255 -19.09 8.39 -13.95
C ILE A 255 -20.56 8.46 -13.51
N ILE A 256 -21.00 7.55 -12.63
CA ILE A 256 -22.39 7.47 -12.16
C ILE A 256 -22.85 8.78 -11.52
N VAL A 257 -22.01 9.36 -10.67
CA VAL A 257 -22.34 10.59 -9.94
C VAL A 257 -22.42 11.77 -10.89
N VAL A 258 -21.46 11.95 -11.79
CA VAL A 258 -21.51 13.04 -12.77
C VAL A 258 -22.77 12.93 -13.62
N ASP A 259 -23.09 11.73 -14.11
CA ASP A 259 -24.24 11.51 -14.97
C ASP A 259 -25.56 11.82 -14.23
N LEU A 260 -25.72 11.34 -12.99
CA LEU A 260 -26.85 11.68 -12.13
C LEU A 260 -26.98 13.18 -11.86
N THR A 261 -25.86 13.85 -11.61
CA THR A 261 -25.84 15.29 -11.37
C THR A 261 -26.17 16.10 -12.61
N HIS A 262 -25.78 15.64 -13.80
CA HIS A 262 -26.13 16.27 -15.06
C HIS A 262 -27.62 16.08 -15.39
N GLU A 263 -28.18 14.88 -15.15
CA GLU A 263 -29.60 14.59 -15.38
C GLU A 263 -30.53 15.44 -14.50
N HIS A 264 -30.12 15.71 -13.26
CA HIS A 264 -30.94 16.41 -12.26
C HIS A 264 -30.46 17.84 -11.95
N ASP A 265 -29.61 18.44 -12.79
CA ASP A 265 -29.00 19.77 -12.61
C ASP A 265 -28.52 20.04 -11.16
N ASN A 266 -27.64 19.18 -10.68
CA ASN A 266 -27.10 19.23 -9.32
C ASN A 266 -25.57 19.32 -9.34
N ASP A 267 -24.97 19.60 -8.19
CA ASP A 267 -23.53 19.88 -8.11
C ASP A 267 -22.74 18.61 -7.78
N PHE A 268 -21.81 18.24 -8.65
CA PHE A 268 -20.88 17.11 -8.44
C PHE A 268 -20.11 17.22 -7.11
N GLY A 269 -19.58 18.42 -6.80
CA GLY A 269 -18.83 18.67 -5.56
C GLY A 269 -19.64 18.37 -4.29
N ARG A 270 -20.95 18.66 -4.29
CA ARG A 270 -21.84 18.38 -3.15
C ARG A 270 -22.09 16.88 -2.94
N GLN A 271 -22.06 16.08 -4.00
CA GLN A 271 -22.13 14.62 -3.86
C GLN A 271 -20.80 14.08 -3.32
N ARG A 272 -19.69 14.64 -3.79
CA ARG A 272 -18.33 14.24 -3.38
C ARG A 272 -18.02 14.49 -1.90
N VAL A 273 -18.74 15.40 -1.24
CA VAL A 273 -18.67 15.57 0.22
C VAL A 273 -18.86 14.23 0.96
N TRP A 274 -19.77 13.37 0.50
CA TRP A 274 -20.03 12.08 1.15
C TRP A 274 -18.90 11.09 0.98
N SER A 275 -18.16 11.18 -0.13
CA SER A 275 -16.91 10.43 -0.33
C SER A 275 -15.86 10.83 0.71
N ILE A 276 -15.69 12.14 0.96
CA ILE A 276 -14.75 12.60 1.99
C ILE A 276 -15.19 12.15 3.38
N LEU A 277 -16.49 12.19 3.70
CA LEU A 277 -16.96 11.72 5.00
C LEU A 277 -16.69 10.22 5.20
N GLY A 278 -16.74 9.43 4.13
CA GLY A 278 -16.32 8.02 4.14
C GLY A 278 -14.83 7.88 4.44
N ASP A 279 -13.97 8.64 3.76
CA ASP A 279 -12.52 8.68 4.00
C ASP A 279 -12.20 9.15 5.43
N LEU A 280 -12.92 10.15 5.95
CA LEU A 280 -12.73 10.68 7.31
C LEU A 280 -13.07 9.67 8.42
N SER A 281 -13.90 8.67 8.12
CA SER A 281 -14.43 7.74 9.13
C SER A 281 -13.89 6.31 8.98
N GLY A 282 -13.79 5.77 7.77
CA GLY A 282 -13.41 4.38 7.52
C GLY A 282 -12.05 3.97 8.09
N PRO A 283 -10.93 4.56 7.61
CA PRO A 283 -9.58 4.23 8.07
C PRO A 283 -9.36 4.42 9.58
N PRO A 284 -9.87 5.48 10.24
CA PRO A 284 -9.82 5.59 11.70
C PRO A 284 -10.59 4.50 12.43
N ILE A 285 -11.79 4.13 11.96
CA ILE A 285 -12.58 3.03 12.55
C ILE A 285 -11.79 1.72 12.47
N ALA A 286 -11.25 1.37 11.30
CA ALA A 286 -10.44 0.17 11.13
C ALA A 286 -9.16 0.22 11.99
N GLY A 287 -8.51 1.38 12.09
CA GLY A 287 -7.31 1.58 12.91
C GLY A 287 -7.58 1.41 14.40
N PHE A 288 -8.72 1.88 14.87
CA PHE A 288 -9.16 1.68 16.25
C PHE A 288 -9.44 0.20 16.54
N LEU A 289 -10.13 -0.50 15.64
CA LEU A 289 -10.38 -1.94 15.76
C LEU A 289 -9.07 -2.75 15.74
N LEU A 290 -8.12 -2.40 14.88
CA LEU A 290 -6.80 -3.01 14.87
C LEU A 290 -6.04 -2.77 16.16
N HIS A 291 -6.08 -1.53 16.68
CA HIS A 291 -5.41 -1.19 17.92
C HIS A 291 -5.91 -2.04 19.09
N THR A 292 -7.23 -2.12 19.29
CA THR A 292 -7.82 -2.88 20.41
C THR A 292 -7.50 -4.37 20.35
N ILE A 293 -7.55 -4.97 19.15
CA ILE A 293 -7.28 -6.40 18.95
C ILE A 293 -5.79 -6.70 19.10
N ASN A 294 -4.92 -5.90 18.51
CA ASN A 294 -3.48 -6.13 18.58
C ASN A 294 -2.87 -5.78 19.96
N THR A 295 -3.54 -4.96 20.77
CA THR A 295 -3.16 -4.78 22.18
C THR A 295 -3.61 -5.90 23.09
N SER A 296 -4.62 -6.68 22.69
CA SER A 296 -5.17 -7.79 23.50
C SER A 296 -4.67 -9.17 23.07
N GLY A 297 -4.19 -9.33 21.84
CA GLY A 297 -3.61 -10.57 21.32
C GLY A 297 -2.07 -10.64 21.41
N ASN A 298 -1.53 -11.87 21.39
CA ASN A 298 -0.07 -12.11 21.35
C ASN A 298 0.55 -11.89 19.96
N GLU A 299 -0.23 -11.93 18.88
CA GLU A 299 0.25 -11.72 17.51
C GLU A 299 -0.53 -10.61 16.81
N LYS A 300 0.19 -9.76 16.07
CA LYS A 300 -0.42 -8.71 15.25
C LYS A 300 -1.17 -9.33 14.07
N SER A 301 -2.44 -8.95 13.90
CA SER A 301 -3.27 -9.39 12.78
C SER A 301 -3.96 -8.20 12.11
N TYR A 302 -3.90 -8.15 10.78
CA TYR A 302 -4.63 -7.16 9.96
C TYR A 302 -5.92 -7.73 9.35
N THR A 303 -6.30 -8.97 9.68
CA THR A 303 -7.52 -9.62 9.15
C THR A 303 -8.77 -8.76 9.37
N VAL A 304 -8.86 -8.09 10.52
CA VAL A 304 -10.02 -7.24 10.88
C VAL A 304 -10.15 -6.02 9.96
N ALA A 305 -9.04 -5.47 9.44
CA ALA A 305 -9.10 -4.39 8.47
C ALA A 305 -9.76 -4.86 7.17
N PHE A 306 -9.34 -6.02 6.64
CA PHE A 306 -9.94 -6.59 5.42
C PHE A 306 -11.42 -6.96 5.60
N LEU A 307 -11.80 -7.51 6.76
CA LEU A 307 -13.22 -7.80 7.06
C LEU A 307 -14.06 -6.51 7.14
N THR A 308 -13.51 -5.46 7.74
CA THR A 308 -14.17 -4.14 7.80
C THR A 308 -14.32 -3.53 6.40
N THR A 309 -13.30 -3.65 5.54
CA THR A 309 -13.35 -3.27 4.13
C THR A 309 -14.45 -4.02 3.36
N ILE A 310 -14.57 -5.34 3.55
CA ILE A 310 -15.62 -6.15 2.91
C ILE A 310 -17.01 -5.71 3.37
N PHE A 311 -17.19 -5.46 4.68
CA PHE A 311 -18.46 -4.99 5.24
C PHE A 311 -18.92 -3.67 4.60
N PHE A 312 -18.04 -2.67 4.52
CA PHE A 312 -18.36 -1.40 3.88
C PHE A 312 -18.56 -1.52 2.35
N THR A 313 -17.82 -2.41 1.67
CA THR A 313 -18.02 -2.69 0.24
C THR A 313 -19.40 -3.30 -0.02
N PHE A 314 -19.82 -4.25 0.81
CA PHE A 314 -21.14 -4.87 0.73
C PHE A 314 -22.26 -3.85 0.96
N LEU A 315 -22.10 -2.99 1.98
CA LEU A 315 -23.06 -1.91 2.25
C LEU A 315 -23.14 -0.92 1.07
N SER A 316 -22.01 -0.59 0.46
CA SER A 316 -21.96 0.21 -0.76
C SER A 316 -22.71 -0.45 -1.92
N ALA A 317 -22.59 -1.77 -2.10
CA ALA A 317 -23.29 -2.52 -3.14
C ALA A 317 -24.82 -2.45 -2.95
N ILE A 318 -25.31 -2.59 -1.71
CA ILE A 318 -26.73 -2.48 -1.37
C ILE A 318 -27.28 -1.11 -1.76
N PHE A 319 -26.61 -0.03 -1.35
CA PHE A 319 -27.07 1.32 -1.66
C PHE A 319 -26.97 1.64 -3.15
N LEU A 320 -25.89 1.18 -3.81
CA LEU A 320 -25.74 1.32 -5.25
C LEU A 320 -26.84 0.58 -6.02
N TRP A 321 -27.31 -0.57 -5.51
CA TRP A 321 -28.44 -1.29 -6.11
C TRP A 321 -29.71 -0.45 -6.18
N GLN A 322 -29.92 0.47 -5.24
CA GLN A 322 -31.07 1.37 -5.19
C GLN A 322 -30.92 2.63 -6.07
N VAL A 323 -29.76 2.82 -6.71
CA VAL A 323 -29.53 3.95 -7.62
C VAL A 323 -30.10 3.66 -8.99
N ASP A 324 -31.00 4.51 -9.46
CA ASP A 324 -31.51 4.50 -10.84
C ASP A 324 -30.53 5.25 -11.74
N THR A 325 -29.86 4.53 -12.63
CA THR A 325 -28.94 5.13 -13.61
C THR A 325 -29.58 5.09 -14.99
N ALA A 326 -29.69 6.25 -15.65
CA ALA A 326 -30.12 6.31 -17.04
C ALA A 326 -29.15 5.52 -17.96
N LEU A 327 -29.70 4.70 -18.86
CA LEU A 327 -28.91 3.96 -19.84
C LEU A 327 -28.40 4.91 -20.92
N TYR A 328 -27.08 4.94 -21.14
CA TYR A 328 -26.48 5.75 -22.20
C TYR A 328 -26.74 5.14 -23.59
N LYS A 329 -26.92 5.98 -24.62
CA LYS A 329 -26.93 5.52 -26.02
C LYS A 329 -25.49 5.14 -26.42
N PRO A 330 -25.20 3.89 -26.79
CA PRO A 330 -23.85 3.45 -27.14
C PRO A 330 -23.20 4.36 -28.18
N SER A 331 -21.94 4.74 -27.96
CA SER A 331 -21.20 5.59 -28.90
C SER A 331 -20.90 4.83 -30.20
N SER A 332 -21.39 5.32 -31.34
CA SER A 332 -21.03 4.80 -32.66
C SER A 332 -19.77 5.52 -33.20
N LYS A 333 -18.89 4.77 -33.89
CA LYS A 333 -17.63 5.28 -34.49
C LYS A 333 -16.62 5.87 -33.49
N MET A 334 -16.47 5.23 -32.33
CA MET A 334 -15.63 5.67 -31.21
C MET A 334 -14.16 5.98 -31.59
N TRP A 335 -13.50 5.12 -32.37
CA TRP A 335 -12.11 5.31 -32.81
C TRP A 335 -11.87 6.63 -33.56
N LYS A 336 -12.83 7.06 -34.40
CA LYS A 336 -12.72 8.34 -35.13
C LYS A 336 -12.76 9.53 -34.16
N LYS A 337 -13.61 9.47 -33.13
CA LYS A 337 -13.71 10.51 -32.11
C LYS A 337 -12.44 10.59 -31.25
N VAL A 338 -11.83 9.45 -30.92
CA VAL A 338 -10.54 9.41 -30.21
C VAL A 338 -9.43 10.05 -31.04
N LEU A 339 -9.36 9.75 -32.35
CA LEU A 339 -8.41 10.36 -33.27
C LEU A 339 -8.57 11.89 -33.37
N VAL A 340 -9.80 12.40 -33.33
CA VAL A 340 -10.06 13.85 -33.31
C VAL A 340 -9.55 14.47 -32.01
N LEU A 341 -9.83 13.83 -30.86
CA LEU A 341 -9.37 14.31 -29.55
C LEU A 341 -7.84 14.33 -29.45
N ALA A 342 -7.16 13.29 -29.96
CA ALA A 342 -5.69 13.19 -29.93
C ALA A 342 -4.98 14.28 -30.78
N LYS A 343 -5.68 14.86 -31.77
CA LYS A 343 -5.17 15.98 -32.57
C LYS A 343 -5.29 17.33 -31.87
N ASN A 344 -6.03 17.43 -30.77
CA ASN A 344 -6.18 18.67 -30.02
C ASN A 344 -4.95 18.88 -29.11
N PRO A 345 -4.13 19.94 -29.29
CA PRO A 345 -2.97 20.20 -28.44
C PRO A 345 -3.34 20.48 -26.98
N GLU A 346 -4.54 21.03 -26.72
CA GLU A 346 -5.01 21.25 -25.34
C GLU A 346 -5.12 19.93 -24.56
N MET A 347 -5.43 18.82 -25.24
CA MET A 347 -5.53 17.50 -24.61
C MET A 347 -4.17 17.04 -24.07
N TRP A 348 -3.09 17.28 -24.80
CA TRP A 348 -1.75 16.88 -24.37
C TRP A 348 -1.23 17.72 -23.20
N LEU A 349 -1.54 19.03 -23.17
CA LEU A 349 -1.25 19.88 -22.01
C LEU A 349 -2.00 19.40 -20.77
N PHE A 350 -3.26 19.01 -20.93
CA PHE A 350 -4.06 18.46 -19.85
C PHE A 350 -3.52 17.10 -19.36
N VAL A 351 -3.13 16.20 -20.26
CA VAL A 351 -2.49 14.92 -19.92
C VAL A 351 -1.19 15.15 -19.14
N PHE A 352 -0.34 16.07 -19.60
CA PHE A 352 0.92 16.40 -18.93
C PHE A 352 0.66 16.94 -17.51
N LEU A 353 -0.33 17.82 -17.36
CA LEU A 353 -0.71 18.38 -16.07
C LEU A 353 -1.14 17.30 -15.08
N LEU A 354 -1.97 16.35 -15.53
CA LEU A 354 -2.43 15.22 -14.72
C LEU A 354 -1.30 14.25 -14.39
N LEU A 355 -0.29 14.11 -15.25
CA LEU A 355 0.87 13.27 -14.97
C LEU A 355 1.74 13.88 -13.85
N VAL A 356 1.96 15.21 -13.87
CA VAL A 356 2.71 15.90 -12.81
C VAL A 356 1.96 15.81 -11.48
N ALA A 357 0.67 16.16 -11.47
CA ALA A 357 -0.15 16.09 -10.27
C ALA A 357 -0.32 14.63 -9.79
N GLY A 358 -0.35 13.68 -10.72
CA GLY A 358 -0.37 12.25 -10.45
C GLY A 358 0.87 11.81 -9.72
N SER A 359 2.06 12.14 -10.24
CA SER A 359 3.36 11.73 -9.68
C SER A 359 3.53 12.03 -8.17
N CYS A 360 2.96 13.15 -7.71
CA CYS A 360 2.98 13.54 -6.31
C CYS A 360 2.04 12.67 -5.44
N TYR A 361 0.92 12.23 -6.01
CA TYR A 361 -0.07 11.40 -5.32
C TYR A 361 0.41 9.97 -5.09
N GLY A 362 0.99 9.30 -6.08
CA GLY A 362 1.41 7.90 -5.91
C GLY A 362 2.63 7.76 -5.00
N PHE A 363 3.53 8.75 -4.95
CA PHE A 363 4.59 8.77 -3.93
C PHE A 363 3.99 8.69 -2.50
N ARG A 364 2.94 9.48 -2.25
CA ARG A 364 2.20 9.45 -0.97
C ARG A 364 1.55 8.09 -0.74
N ALA A 365 0.82 7.57 -1.72
CA ALA A 365 0.07 6.32 -1.58
C ALA A 365 1.00 5.11 -1.30
N ILE A 366 2.15 5.04 -1.98
CA ILE A 366 3.06 3.89 -1.85
C ILE A 366 3.95 4.00 -0.60
N TYR A 367 4.53 5.18 -0.35
CA TYR A 367 5.57 5.33 0.67
C TYR A 367 5.10 5.98 1.97
N GLY A 368 3.96 6.70 1.96
CA GLY A 368 3.50 7.49 3.09
C GLY A 368 3.30 6.67 4.37
N GLY A 369 2.57 5.55 4.28
CA GLY A 369 2.33 4.68 5.45
C GLY A 369 3.62 4.06 6.01
N TRP A 370 4.53 3.62 5.12
CA TRP A 370 5.81 3.03 5.52
C TRP A 370 6.74 4.06 6.18
N TYR A 371 6.79 5.27 5.63
CA TYR A 371 7.54 6.38 6.19
C TYR A 371 7.03 6.77 7.58
N LEU A 372 5.71 6.94 7.74
CA LEU A 372 5.10 7.27 9.03
C LEU A 372 5.36 6.19 10.07
N GLN A 373 5.28 4.90 9.71
CA GLN A 373 5.69 3.82 10.62
C GLN A 373 7.18 3.87 10.96
N GLY A 374 8.03 4.25 10.00
CA GLY A 374 9.48 4.37 10.20
C GLY A 374 9.85 5.40 11.27
N ILE A 375 9.09 6.48 11.37
CA ILE A 375 9.23 7.52 12.41
C ILE A 375 8.36 7.26 13.65
N GLY A 376 7.78 6.06 13.79
CA GLY A 376 7.09 5.61 15.01
C GLY A 376 5.57 5.80 15.06
N ALA A 377 4.89 6.03 13.94
CA ALA A 377 3.42 6.11 13.93
C ALA A 377 2.76 4.77 14.27
N THR A 378 1.71 4.82 15.10
CA THR A 378 0.85 3.66 15.39
C THR A 378 -0.13 3.40 14.24
N ASP A 379 -0.69 2.18 14.16
CA ASP A 379 -1.70 1.84 13.14
C ASP A 379 -2.93 2.76 13.22
N LEU A 380 -3.34 3.16 14.43
CA LEU A 380 -4.40 4.15 14.62
C LEU A 380 -4.01 5.53 14.06
N LEU A 381 -2.77 5.98 14.29
CA LEU A 381 -2.30 7.26 13.77
C LEU A 381 -2.23 7.26 12.24
N LEU A 382 -1.88 6.13 11.60
CA LEU A 382 -1.97 5.99 10.14
C LEU A 382 -3.41 6.18 9.65
N GLY A 383 -4.37 5.49 10.28
CA GLY A 383 -5.79 5.62 9.96
C GLY A 383 -6.31 7.05 10.16
N VAL A 384 -5.96 7.69 11.28
CA VAL A 384 -6.33 9.08 11.58
C VAL A 384 -5.69 10.06 10.59
N ALA A 385 -4.41 9.91 10.29
CA ALA A 385 -3.72 10.77 9.32
C ALA A 385 -4.36 10.65 7.92
N ARG A 386 -4.70 9.42 7.49
CA ARG A 386 -5.42 9.23 6.22
C ARG A 386 -6.79 9.87 6.24
N GLY A 387 -7.61 9.62 7.27
CA GLY A 387 -8.97 10.13 7.30
C GLY A 387 -9.04 11.66 7.41
N MET A 388 -8.15 12.25 8.21
CA MET A 388 -8.07 13.71 8.36
C MET A 388 -7.61 14.41 7.08
N SER A 389 -7.02 13.67 6.13
CA SER A 389 -6.54 14.24 4.87
C SER A 389 -7.63 14.81 3.96
N GLY A 390 -8.92 14.60 4.25
CA GLY A 390 -10.02 15.22 3.52
C GLY A 390 -10.80 16.29 4.30
N ALA A 391 -10.57 16.43 5.61
CA ALA A 391 -11.47 17.19 6.50
C ALA A 391 -11.63 18.67 6.11
N TYR A 392 -10.54 19.34 5.77
CA TYR A 392 -10.55 20.76 5.36
C TYR A 392 -11.17 20.99 3.98
N GLY A 393 -11.54 19.92 3.27
CA GLY A 393 -11.97 19.95 1.86
C GLY A 393 -13.45 20.06 1.71
N LEU A 394 -14.16 19.73 2.79
CA LEU A 394 -15.60 19.80 2.88
C LEU A 394 -16.12 21.21 2.52
N PRO A 395 -15.58 22.33 3.04
CA PRO A 395 -16.06 23.66 2.66
C PRO A 395 -15.82 23.99 1.18
N PHE A 396 -14.65 23.64 0.65
CA PHE A 396 -14.28 23.92 -0.75
C PHE A 396 -15.04 23.05 -1.75
N LEU A 397 -15.26 21.78 -1.44
CA LEU A 397 -16.10 20.90 -2.24
C LEU A 397 -17.56 21.31 -2.23
N TYR A 398 -18.09 21.67 -1.05
CA TYR A 398 -19.48 22.10 -0.94
C TYR A 398 -19.74 23.38 -1.73
N SER A 399 -18.77 24.29 -1.75
CA SER A 399 -18.80 25.56 -2.50
C SER A 399 -18.16 25.47 -3.89
N SER A 400 -17.87 24.28 -4.42
CA SER A 400 -17.06 24.12 -5.63
C SER A 400 -17.62 24.83 -6.86
N LYS A 401 -18.95 24.87 -7.01
CA LYS A 401 -19.62 25.56 -8.13
C LYS A 401 -19.35 27.06 -8.11
N TRP A 402 -19.32 27.68 -6.92
CA TRP A 402 -19.02 29.09 -6.76
C TRP A 402 -17.57 29.40 -7.13
N TRP A 403 -16.62 28.55 -6.70
CA TRP A 403 -15.22 28.70 -7.07
C TRP A 403 -15.04 28.59 -8.59
N ILE A 404 -15.60 27.53 -9.19
CA ILE A 404 -15.47 27.28 -10.63
C ILE A 404 -16.13 28.38 -11.45
N SER A 405 -17.29 28.91 -11.04
CA SER A 405 -17.95 30.00 -11.75
C SER A 405 -17.20 31.33 -11.63
N LYS A 406 -16.49 31.57 -10.52
CA LYS A 406 -15.79 32.83 -10.26
C LYS A 406 -14.43 32.94 -10.92
N ILE A 407 -13.61 31.89 -10.84
CA ILE A 407 -12.22 31.91 -11.34
C ILE A 407 -12.01 31.04 -12.59
N GLY A 408 -12.95 30.15 -12.92
CA GLY A 408 -12.84 29.21 -14.04
C GLY A 408 -12.03 27.95 -13.69
N TYR A 409 -12.33 26.84 -14.37
CA TYR A 409 -11.68 25.55 -14.13
C TYR A 409 -10.16 25.56 -14.44
N ARG A 410 -9.72 26.32 -15.46
CA ARG A 410 -8.29 26.40 -15.85
C ARG A 410 -7.45 27.09 -14.76
N ALA A 411 -7.98 28.15 -14.14
CA ALA A 411 -7.28 28.90 -13.11
C ALA A 411 -7.09 28.12 -11.80
N ILE A 412 -7.93 27.10 -11.55
CA ILE A 412 -7.84 26.22 -10.37
C ILE A 412 -6.63 25.28 -10.47
N PHE A 413 -6.16 24.96 -11.67
CA PHE A 413 -5.04 24.03 -11.85
C PHE A 413 -3.70 24.58 -11.31
N ILE A 414 -3.47 25.88 -11.42
CA ILE A 414 -2.22 26.52 -10.96
C ILE A 414 -2.04 26.43 -9.41
N PRO A 415 -2.99 26.90 -8.58
CA PRO A 415 -2.87 26.76 -7.13
C PRO A 415 -2.91 25.29 -6.68
N ALA A 416 -3.51 24.40 -7.47
CA ALA A 416 -3.43 22.97 -7.24
C ALA A 416 -2.01 22.41 -7.47
N LEU A 417 -1.29 22.85 -8.50
CA LEU A 417 0.09 22.40 -8.66
C LEU A 417 1.00 22.96 -7.56
N LEU A 418 0.81 24.23 -7.17
CA LEU A 418 1.57 24.85 -6.08
C LEU A 418 1.35 24.15 -4.73
N GLY A 419 0.10 23.80 -4.40
CA GLY A 419 -0.17 23.10 -3.14
C GLY A 419 0.41 21.68 -3.10
N HIS A 420 0.50 20.98 -4.24
CA HIS A 420 1.20 19.69 -4.31
C HIS A 420 2.70 19.84 -4.01
N ALA A 421 3.33 20.90 -4.52
CA ALA A 421 4.74 21.18 -4.21
C ALA A 421 4.96 21.50 -2.71
N VAL A 422 4.11 22.35 -2.12
CA VAL A 422 4.16 22.68 -0.68
C VAL A 422 3.97 21.43 0.17
N TYR A 423 3.06 20.54 -0.22
CA TYR A 423 2.81 19.28 0.46
C TYR A 423 4.05 18.37 0.47
N CYS A 424 4.64 18.10 -0.69
CA CYS A 424 5.84 17.27 -0.79
C CYS A 424 7.02 17.86 0.00
N PHE A 425 7.19 19.19 -0.05
CA PHE A 425 8.21 19.89 0.72
C PHE A 425 7.97 19.77 2.23
N SER A 426 6.73 19.88 2.69
CA SER A 426 6.36 19.78 4.11
C SER A 426 6.69 18.40 4.69
N PHE A 427 6.45 17.32 3.92
CA PHE A 427 6.80 15.96 4.33
C PHE A 427 8.31 15.75 4.51
N SER A 428 9.16 16.55 3.84
CA SER A 428 10.62 16.44 3.96
C SER A 428 11.16 16.89 5.31
N PHE A 429 10.40 17.69 6.08
CA PHE A 429 10.78 18.18 7.42
C PHE A 429 10.13 17.39 8.56
N LEU A 430 9.43 16.29 8.25
CA LEU A 430 8.68 15.55 9.25
C LEU A 430 9.60 14.63 10.06
N GLU A 431 9.90 14.99 11.30
CA GLU A 431 10.75 14.17 12.19
C GLU A 431 9.94 13.31 13.17
N VAL A 432 8.74 13.76 13.53
CA VAL A 432 7.81 13.07 14.44
C VAL A 432 6.47 12.81 13.73
N PRO A 433 5.71 11.76 14.09
CA PRO A 433 4.59 11.29 13.27
C PRO A 433 3.32 12.14 13.40
N TRP A 434 3.10 12.84 14.51
CA TRP A 434 1.84 13.57 14.77
C TRP A 434 1.56 14.76 13.82
N PRO A 435 2.54 15.62 13.47
CA PRO A 435 2.33 16.70 12.51
C PRO A 435 1.90 16.23 11.12
N ALA A 436 2.07 14.95 10.78
CA ALA A 436 1.56 14.37 9.54
C ALA A 436 0.07 14.62 9.37
N VAL A 437 -0.72 14.56 10.44
CA VAL A 437 -2.16 14.80 10.39
C VAL A 437 -2.48 16.21 9.87
N ILE A 438 -1.70 17.21 10.27
CA ILE A 438 -1.88 18.61 9.85
C ILE A 438 -1.40 18.80 8.41
N ILE A 439 -0.27 18.22 8.03
CA ILE A 439 0.27 18.30 6.66
C ILE A 439 -0.69 17.61 5.67
N GLU A 440 -1.20 16.43 6.06
CA GLU A 440 -2.21 15.70 5.30
C GLU A 440 -3.48 16.51 5.09
N SER A 441 -3.83 17.33 6.08
CA SER A 441 -4.99 18.21 6.04
C SER A 441 -4.81 19.45 5.15
N THR A 442 -3.56 19.83 4.82
CA THR A 442 -3.25 21.02 3.99
C THR A 442 -3.26 20.73 2.49
N GLY A 443 -3.13 19.46 2.06
CA GLY A 443 -3.19 19.04 0.65
C GLY A 443 -4.57 19.17 -0.02
N VAL A 444 -5.54 19.69 0.71
CA VAL A 444 -6.97 19.54 0.45
C VAL A 444 -7.55 20.60 -0.50
N LEU A 445 -7.19 21.87 -0.30
CA LEU A 445 -7.55 22.98 -1.19
C LEU A 445 -7.15 22.70 -2.64
N THR A 446 -6.07 21.94 -2.74
CA THR A 446 -5.29 21.60 -3.91
C THR A 446 -5.78 20.34 -4.59
N TYR A 447 -6.31 19.37 -3.85
CA TYR A 447 -6.64 18.05 -4.37
C TYR A 447 -8.14 17.88 -4.70
N HIS A 448 -9.01 18.29 -3.78
CA HIS A 448 -10.44 18.05 -3.94
C HIS A 448 -11.10 19.02 -4.90
N LEU A 449 -10.78 20.32 -4.80
CA LEU A 449 -11.28 21.32 -5.74
C LEU A 449 -10.69 21.12 -7.14
N PHE A 450 -9.42 20.72 -7.21
CA PHE A 450 -8.76 20.32 -8.45
C PHE A 450 -9.47 19.16 -9.14
N TRP A 451 -9.81 18.09 -8.42
CA TRP A 451 -10.51 16.96 -9.05
C TRP A 451 -11.89 17.36 -9.60
N VAL A 452 -12.61 18.25 -8.91
CA VAL A 452 -13.87 18.80 -9.46
C VAL A 452 -13.60 19.61 -10.73
N ALA A 453 -12.55 20.44 -10.75
CA ALA A 453 -12.16 21.20 -11.94
C ALA A 453 -11.75 20.30 -13.11
N VAL A 454 -11.02 19.21 -12.84
CA VAL A 454 -10.67 18.17 -13.82
C VAL A 454 -11.93 17.54 -14.40
N MET A 455 -12.90 17.15 -13.57
CA MET A 455 -14.17 16.57 -14.04
C MET A 455 -14.96 17.52 -14.94
N GLN A 456 -15.03 18.80 -14.58
CA GLN A 456 -15.68 19.82 -15.41
C GLN A 456 -14.93 20.06 -16.72
N TYR A 457 -13.60 20.06 -16.70
CA TYR A 457 -12.80 20.20 -17.90
C TYR A 457 -12.93 19.00 -18.85
N VAL A 458 -13.04 17.78 -18.30
CA VAL A 458 -13.29 16.58 -19.10
C VAL A 458 -14.62 16.69 -19.86
N ILE A 459 -15.68 17.19 -19.23
CA ILE A 459 -16.97 17.43 -19.91
C ILE A 459 -16.81 18.43 -21.06
N HIS A 460 -15.95 19.44 -20.89
CA HIS A 460 -15.71 20.46 -21.90
C HIS A 460 -14.90 19.95 -23.11
N ILE A 461 -13.87 19.13 -22.88
CA ILE A 461 -12.94 18.68 -23.94
C ILE A 461 -13.37 17.36 -24.62
N ALA A 462 -14.12 16.51 -23.92
CA ALA A 462 -14.49 15.19 -24.42
C ALA A 462 -15.62 15.26 -25.46
N PRO A 463 -15.48 14.63 -26.64
CA PRO A 463 -16.59 14.48 -27.58
C PRO A 463 -17.74 13.68 -26.97
N ASP A 464 -18.96 13.93 -27.44
CA ASP A 464 -20.15 13.17 -27.02
C ASP A 464 -19.94 11.66 -27.17
N GLY A 465 -20.26 10.89 -26.14
CA GLY A 465 -20.07 9.45 -26.08
C GLY A 465 -18.61 8.98 -25.93
N LEU A 466 -17.70 9.87 -25.50
CA LEU A 466 -16.35 9.51 -25.02
C LEU A 466 -16.08 10.01 -23.59
N GLN A 467 -17.10 10.56 -22.92
CA GLN A 467 -16.90 11.17 -21.60
C GLN A 467 -16.39 10.16 -20.57
N ALA A 468 -16.90 8.91 -20.55
CA ALA A 468 -16.39 7.92 -19.60
C ALA A 468 -14.95 7.53 -19.92
N THR A 469 -14.59 7.38 -21.20
CA THR A 469 -13.21 7.11 -21.65
C THR A 469 -12.25 8.22 -21.22
N VAL A 470 -12.58 9.50 -21.45
CA VAL A 470 -11.70 10.62 -21.07
C VAL A 470 -11.62 10.78 -19.55
N ARG A 471 -12.71 10.54 -18.81
CA ARG A 471 -12.70 10.51 -17.33
C ARG A 471 -11.81 9.39 -16.80
N ALA A 472 -11.90 8.20 -17.41
CA ALA A 472 -11.07 7.06 -17.05
C ALA A 472 -9.59 7.33 -17.31
N LEU A 473 -9.24 7.91 -18.46
CA LEU A 473 -7.88 8.33 -18.78
C LEU A 473 -7.38 9.36 -17.77
N ALA A 474 -8.15 10.42 -17.53
CA ALA A 474 -7.76 11.48 -16.60
C ALA A 474 -7.54 10.96 -15.17
N GLY A 475 -8.43 10.09 -14.70
CA GLY A 475 -8.28 9.44 -13.41
C GLY A 475 -7.09 8.48 -13.35
N SER A 476 -6.79 7.79 -14.45
CA SER A 476 -5.64 6.89 -14.48
C SER A 476 -4.32 7.63 -14.40
N LEU A 477 -4.22 8.76 -15.11
CA LEU A 477 -3.04 9.62 -15.06
C LEU A 477 -2.85 10.24 -13.66
N GLN A 478 -3.93 10.67 -13.01
CA GLN A 478 -3.87 11.35 -11.72
C GLN A 478 -3.67 10.40 -10.52
N TYR A 479 -4.24 9.20 -10.55
CA TYR A 479 -4.31 8.34 -9.36
C TYR A 479 -3.49 7.06 -9.46
N ASN A 480 -3.07 6.67 -10.68
CA ASN A 480 -2.33 5.43 -10.87
C ASN A 480 -0.89 5.68 -11.28
N LEU A 481 -0.58 6.77 -11.98
CA LEU A 481 0.78 7.07 -12.42
C LEU A 481 1.57 7.80 -11.34
N SER A 482 2.21 7.03 -10.45
CA SER A 482 3.46 7.37 -9.74
C SER A 482 4.03 6.15 -9.04
#